data_AF-I4Z5M4-F1
#
_entry.id   AF-I4Z5M4-F1
#
_cell.length_a   1.000
_cell.length_b   1.000
_cell.length_c   1.000
_cell.angle_alpha   90.00
_cell.angle_beta   90.00
_cell.angle_gamma   90.00
#
_symmetry.space_group_name_H-M   'P 1'
#
loop_
_entity.id
_entity.type
_entity.pdbx_description
1 polymer ?
#
loop_
_entity_poly.entity_id
_entity_poly.type
_entity_poly.pdbx_seq_one_letter_code
_entity_poly.pdbx_strand_id
1 'polypeptide(L)'
;MTQRACTIPANKALFFPLLNAFAFDSPGVCGQDAVHVSVTDLRTLVAPWVTGAQLSAQVDGVPIRHLERFRHQSVVFSISTPNGDLFCNLPQATYGPAVDDGYYVMLKPLPPGDHVVHFQGAQGTFSLDVTYQIKVLPM
;
A
#
# COMPACT_ATOMS: atom_id res chain seq x y z
N MET A 1 -11.39 -12.60 2.50
CA MET A 1 -11.21 -11.98 3.83
C MET A 1 -9.96 -12.55 4.48
N THR A 2 -9.08 -11.68 4.97
CA THR A 2 -7.81 -12.01 5.61
C THR A 2 -7.81 -11.46 7.03
N GLN A 3 -7.50 -12.31 8.02
CA GLN A 3 -7.43 -11.90 9.42
C GLN A 3 -5.98 -11.89 9.91
N ARG A 4 -5.64 -10.88 10.71
CA ARG A 4 -4.33 -10.69 11.32
C ARG A 4 -4.51 -10.24 12.76
N ALA A 5 -3.58 -10.64 13.62
CA ALA A 5 -3.49 -10.15 14.98
C ALA A 5 -2.09 -9.58 15.22
N CYS A 6 -2.00 -8.46 15.93
CA CYS A 6 -0.71 -7.90 16.33
C CYS A 6 -0.81 -7.19 17.68
N THR A 7 0.35 -6.97 18.30
CA THR A 7 0.50 -6.16 19.51
C THR A 7 1.43 -5.02 19.23
N ILE A 8 1.04 -3.80 19.62
CA ILE A 8 1.81 -2.58 19.38
C ILE A 8 1.98 -1.80 20.69
N PRO A 9 3.05 -1.00 20.84
CA PRO A 9 3.18 -0.09 21.97
C PRO A 9 2.18 1.07 21.88
N ALA A 10 1.82 1.66 23.02
CA ALA A 10 1.05 2.90 23.08
C ALA A 10 1.73 4.05 22.31
N ASN A 11 0.93 5.06 21.98
CA ASN A 11 1.38 6.32 21.36
C ASN A 11 2.05 6.16 19.99
N LYS A 12 1.71 5.11 19.24
CA LYS A 12 2.11 4.94 17.84
C LYS A 12 0.95 5.20 16.90
N ALA A 13 1.19 6.11 15.94
CA ALA A 13 0.31 6.26 14.80
C ALA A 13 0.39 5.01 13.92
N LEU A 14 -0.73 4.62 13.31
CA LEU A 14 -0.79 3.49 12.39
C LEU A 14 -1.00 4.04 10.98
N PHE A 15 -0.10 3.67 10.07
CA PHE A 15 -0.17 4.06 8.67
C PHE A 15 -0.23 2.81 7.80
N PHE A 16 -1.23 2.72 6.91
CA PHE A 16 -1.43 1.55 6.06
C PHE A 16 -2.13 1.91 4.75
N PRO A 17 -1.84 1.19 3.66
CA PRO A 17 -2.58 1.31 2.42
C PRO A 17 -3.96 0.67 2.54
N LEU A 18 -4.98 1.31 1.98
CA LEU A 18 -6.26 0.68 1.68
C LEU A 18 -6.20 -0.05 0.33
N LEU A 19 -5.51 0.57 -0.63
CA LEU A 19 -5.20 0.03 -1.94
C LEU A 19 -4.10 0.91 -2.54
N ASN A 20 -3.05 0.31 -3.11
CA ASN A 20 -2.01 1.05 -3.81
C ASN A 20 -1.45 0.23 -4.97
N ALA A 21 -0.79 0.92 -5.89
CA ALA A 21 -0.07 0.34 -6.99
C ALA A 21 1.26 1.08 -7.17
N PHE A 22 2.30 0.33 -7.45
CA PHE A 22 3.61 0.87 -7.74
C PHE A 22 4.14 0.30 -9.05
N ALA A 23 5.04 1.03 -9.69
CA ALA A 23 5.77 0.60 -10.86
C ALA A 23 7.19 1.15 -10.78
N PHE A 24 8.13 0.46 -11.41
CA PHE A 24 9.52 0.87 -11.46
C PHE A 24 10.12 0.46 -12.79
N ASP A 25 11.09 1.23 -13.25
CA ASP A 25 11.86 0.95 -14.45
C ASP A 25 12.86 -0.19 -14.20
N SER A 26 12.77 -1.23 -15.04
CA SER A 26 13.62 -2.41 -14.97
C SER A 26 13.92 -2.97 -16.37
N PRO A 27 14.71 -2.27 -17.19
CA PRO A 27 14.87 -2.60 -18.60
C PRO A 27 15.44 -4.00 -18.83
N GLY A 28 14.82 -4.74 -19.75
CA GLY A 28 15.22 -6.08 -20.17
C GLY A 28 14.91 -7.17 -19.15
N VAL A 29 14.25 -6.84 -18.04
CA VAL A 29 13.85 -7.79 -16.98
C VAL A 29 12.42 -7.50 -16.51
N CYS A 30 11.85 -8.39 -15.69
CA CYS A 30 10.49 -8.23 -15.14
C CYS A 30 9.38 -8.03 -16.20
N GLY A 31 9.58 -8.53 -17.43
CA GLY A 31 8.63 -8.34 -18.52
C GLY A 31 8.66 -6.96 -19.19
N GLN A 32 9.65 -6.12 -18.87
CA GLN A 32 9.94 -4.88 -19.61
C GLN A 32 10.89 -5.15 -20.77
N ASP A 33 10.76 -4.38 -21.85
CA ASP A 33 11.74 -4.36 -22.93
C ASP A 33 13.04 -3.69 -22.48
N ALA A 34 14.04 -3.63 -23.36
CA ALA A 34 15.31 -3.00 -23.04
C ALA A 34 15.25 -1.45 -23.02
N VAL A 35 14.06 -0.85 -23.15
CA VAL A 35 13.88 0.60 -23.17
C VAL A 35 13.53 1.10 -21.78
N HIS A 36 14.22 2.15 -21.35
CA HIS A 36 13.92 2.81 -20.07
C HIS A 36 12.53 3.47 -20.10
N VAL A 37 11.75 3.26 -19.03
CA VAL A 37 10.44 3.87 -18.85
C VAL A 37 10.54 5.17 -18.06
N SER A 38 9.95 6.25 -18.59
CA SER A 38 9.99 7.56 -17.93
C SER A 38 9.12 7.58 -16.65
N VAL A 39 9.41 8.48 -15.72
CA VAL A 39 8.57 8.69 -14.52
C VAL A 39 7.12 8.97 -14.91
N THR A 40 6.89 9.78 -15.94
CA THR A 40 5.55 10.12 -16.42
C THR A 40 4.81 8.88 -16.91
N ASP A 41 5.49 8.02 -17.68
CA ASP A 41 4.89 6.80 -18.19
C ASP A 41 4.60 5.81 -17.06
N LEU A 42 5.52 5.66 -16.10
CA LEU A 42 5.28 4.86 -14.90
C LEU A 42 4.05 5.36 -14.11
N ARG A 43 3.86 6.68 -13.99
CA ARG A 43 2.66 7.27 -13.34
C ARG A 43 1.40 6.96 -14.13
N THR A 44 1.44 7.07 -15.45
CA THR A 44 0.34 6.70 -16.33
C THR A 44 -0.01 5.22 -16.21
N LEU A 45 1.00 4.35 -16.05
CA LEU A 45 0.81 2.90 -15.89
C LEU A 45 0.11 2.54 -14.58
N VAL A 46 0.43 3.19 -13.45
CA VAL A 46 -0.19 2.87 -12.15
C VAL A 46 -1.56 3.51 -11.95
N ALA A 47 -1.84 4.67 -12.57
CA ALA A 47 -3.06 5.44 -12.32
C ALA A 47 -4.38 4.67 -12.51
N PRO A 48 -4.55 3.78 -13.51
CA PRO A 48 -5.77 2.99 -13.69
C PRO A 48 -6.04 2.01 -12.54
N TRP A 49 -4.99 1.54 -11.86
CA TRP A 49 -5.10 0.62 -10.73
C TRP A 49 -5.57 1.29 -9.44
N VAL A 50 -5.66 2.62 -9.42
CA VAL A 50 -6.05 3.41 -8.24
C VAL A 50 -7.30 4.25 -8.52
N THR A 51 -7.42 4.78 -9.73
CA THR A 51 -8.47 5.76 -10.08
C THR A 51 -9.86 5.12 -10.10
N GLY A 52 -10.74 5.55 -9.20
CA GLY A 52 -12.09 5.00 -9.08
C GLY A 52 -12.19 3.76 -8.18
N ALA A 53 -11.14 3.47 -7.39
CA ALA A 53 -11.15 2.39 -6.42
C ALA A 53 -12.33 2.51 -5.44
N GLN A 54 -12.94 1.36 -5.13
CA GLN A 54 -13.95 1.24 -4.09
C GLN A 54 -13.26 0.95 -2.76
N LEU A 55 -13.53 1.79 -1.75
CA LEU A 55 -12.81 1.75 -0.47
C LEU A 55 -13.79 1.72 0.69
N SER A 56 -13.47 0.95 1.71
CA SER A 56 -14.11 1.00 3.02
C SER A 56 -13.04 0.87 4.11
N ALA A 57 -13.21 1.57 5.22
CA ALA A 57 -12.33 1.44 6.37
C ALA A 57 -13.09 1.82 7.65
N GLN A 58 -12.83 1.09 8.73
CA GLN A 58 -13.43 1.36 10.04
C GLN A 58 -12.48 0.96 11.18
N VAL A 59 -12.65 1.64 12.30
CA VAL A 59 -11.98 1.33 13.58
C VAL A 59 -13.07 1.11 14.62
N ASP A 60 -13.07 -0.05 15.27
CA ASP A 60 -14.06 -0.43 16.30
C ASP A 60 -15.51 -0.27 15.82
N GLY A 61 -15.75 -0.59 14.55
CA GLY A 61 -17.07 -0.45 13.91
C GLY A 61 -17.45 0.99 13.52
N VAL A 62 -16.59 1.97 13.77
CA VAL A 62 -16.81 3.37 13.37
C VAL A 62 -16.19 3.63 11.99
N PRO A 63 -16.97 3.98 10.96
CA PRO A 63 -16.44 4.20 9.62
C PRO A 63 -15.55 5.45 9.52
N ILE A 64 -14.44 5.31 8.81
CA ILE A 64 -13.60 6.44 8.38
C ILE A 64 -14.22 7.00 7.11
N ARG A 65 -14.67 8.26 7.15
CA ARG A 65 -15.31 8.93 6.02
C ARG A 65 -14.30 9.67 5.15
N HIS A 66 -14.72 9.99 3.94
CA HIS A 66 -13.97 10.80 2.98
C HIS A 66 -12.64 10.19 2.54
N LEU A 67 -12.61 8.86 2.38
CA LEU A 67 -11.41 8.11 1.98
C LEU A 67 -10.87 8.56 0.61
N GLU A 68 -11.73 9.11 -0.25
CA GLU A 68 -11.35 9.69 -1.54
C GLU A 68 -10.31 10.82 -1.42
N ARG A 69 -10.24 11.49 -0.25
CA ARG A 69 -9.28 12.56 0.03
C ARG A 69 -7.90 12.05 0.43
N PHE A 70 -7.75 10.75 0.65
CA PHE A 70 -6.53 10.13 1.14
C PHE A 70 -5.68 9.49 0.05
N ARG A 71 -5.92 9.85 -1.22
CA ARG A 71 -5.03 9.49 -2.32
C ARG A 71 -3.69 10.22 -2.17
N HIS A 72 -2.60 9.50 -2.31
CA HIS A 72 -1.26 10.06 -2.30
C HIS A 72 -0.41 9.44 -3.41
N GLN A 73 0.34 10.30 -4.09
CA GLN A 73 1.39 9.90 -5.02
C GLN A 73 2.73 10.09 -4.33
N SER A 74 3.55 9.04 -4.32
CA SER A 74 4.89 9.10 -3.75
C SER A 74 5.76 10.15 -4.44
N VAL A 75 6.86 10.55 -3.81
CA VAL A 75 8.02 11.06 -4.57
C VAL A 75 8.62 9.95 -5.44
N VAL A 76 9.49 10.28 -6.40
CA VAL A 76 10.26 9.26 -7.12
C VAL A 76 11.25 8.61 -6.16
N PHE A 77 11.35 7.29 -6.20
CA PHE A 77 12.27 6.51 -5.36
C PHE A 77 12.94 5.39 -6.18
N SER A 78 13.71 4.54 -5.50
CA SER A 78 14.34 3.35 -6.08
C SER A 78 14.02 2.12 -5.23
N ILE A 79 13.99 0.95 -5.85
CA ILE A 79 13.72 -0.32 -5.18
C ILE A 79 15.00 -1.16 -5.22
N SER A 80 15.48 -1.55 -4.05
CA SER A 80 16.57 -2.52 -3.93
C SER A 80 16.00 -3.90 -3.65
N THR A 81 16.33 -4.87 -4.50
CA THR A 81 15.79 -6.23 -4.41
C THR A 81 16.90 -7.22 -4.05
N PRO A 82 16.61 -8.24 -3.22
CA PRO A 82 17.50 -9.39 -3.11
C PRO A 82 17.44 -10.24 -4.39
N ASN A 83 18.40 -11.15 -4.56
CA ASN A 83 18.32 -12.13 -5.65
C ASN A 83 17.04 -12.96 -5.52
N GLY A 84 16.26 -13.01 -6.60
CA GLY A 84 15.05 -13.82 -6.69
C GLY A 84 13.89 -13.29 -5.86
N ASP A 85 13.61 -12.00 -6.00
CA ASP A 85 12.50 -11.34 -5.33
C ASP A 85 11.12 -11.93 -5.67
N LEU A 86 10.12 -11.56 -4.86
CA LEU A 86 8.75 -12.04 -4.99
C LEU A 86 7.97 -11.44 -6.16
N PHE A 87 8.54 -10.45 -6.86
CA PHE A 87 7.84 -9.74 -7.93
C PHE A 87 7.96 -10.49 -9.25
N CYS A 88 9.20 -10.69 -9.69
CA CYS A 88 9.49 -11.26 -11.01
C CYS A 88 10.88 -11.91 -11.05
N ASN A 89 11.37 -12.36 -9.88
CA ASN A 89 12.66 -13.02 -9.73
C ASN A 89 13.82 -12.13 -10.23
N LEU A 90 13.81 -10.86 -9.82
CA LEU A 90 14.81 -9.89 -10.27
C LEU A 90 16.23 -10.27 -9.82
N PRO A 91 17.25 -9.96 -10.64
CA PRO A 91 18.63 -9.91 -10.17
C PRO A 91 18.77 -8.93 -9.01
N GLN A 92 19.64 -9.24 -8.05
CA GLN A 92 19.99 -8.33 -6.98
C GLN A 92 20.59 -7.06 -7.56
N ALA A 93 19.83 -5.98 -7.51
CA ALA A 93 20.24 -4.66 -7.94
C ALA A 93 19.34 -3.60 -7.31
N THR A 94 19.62 -2.34 -7.64
CA THR A 94 18.71 -1.23 -7.37
C THR A 94 18.10 -0.77 -8.68
N TYR A 95 16.77 -0.77 -8.73
CA TYR A 95 15.98 -0.40 -9.90
C TYR A 95 15.32 0.95 -9.67
N GLY A 96 15.23 1.74 -10.73
CA GLY A 96 14.62 3.05 -10.70
C GLY A 96 14.66 3.72 -12.07
N PRO A 97 13.81 4.74 -12.29
CA PRO A 97 12.91 5.34 -11.32
C PRO A 97 11.75 4.43 -10.88
N ALA A 98 11.28 4.62 -9.65
CA ALA A 98 10.09 3.96 -9.10
C ALA A 98 9.07 4.99 -8.62
N VAL A 99 7.79 4.62 -8.73
CA VAL A 99 6.63 5.44 -8.38
C VAL A 99 5.57 4.60 -7.69
N ASP A 100 4.82 5.23 -6.79
CA ASP A 100 3.64 4.64 -6.15
C ASP A 100 2.48 5.65 -6.13
N ASP A 101 1.27 5.14 -6.34
CA ASP A 101 0.01 5.86 -6.17
C ASP A 101 -0.96 4.97 -5.39
N GLY A 102 -1.73 5.55 -4.47
CA GLY A 102 -2.65 4.77 -3.66
C GLY A 102 -3.43 5.59 -2.66
N TYR A 103 -4.34 4.92 -1.95
CA TYR A 103 -5.10 5.47 -0.85
C TYR A 103 -4.53 4.96 0.47
N TYR A 104 -4.22 5.89 1.37
CA TYR A 104 -3.51 5.57 2.60
C TYR A 104 -4.18 6.20 3.81
N VAL A 105 -4.39 5.43 4.87
CA VAL A 105 -4.94 5.94 6.13
C VAL A 105 -3.84 6.06 7.16
N MET A 106 -3.79 7.21 7.82
CA MET A 106 -3.02 7.43 9.04
C MET A 106 -3.97 7.62 10.21
N LEU A 107 -3.96 6.68 11.15
CA LEU A 107 -4.69 6.79 12.40
C LEU A 107 -3.84 7.52 13.44
N LYS A 108 -4.48 8.39 14.22
CA LYS A 108 -3.91 8.83 15.50
C LYS A 108 -3.66 7.61 16.39
N PRO A 109 -2.72 7.69 17.35
CA PRO A 109 -2.51 6.60 18.29
C PRO A 109 -3.80 6.14 18.93
N LEU A 110 -4.03 4.82 18.88
CA LEU A 110 -5.15 4.19 19.54
C LEU A 110 -4.88 4.14 21.06
N PRO A 111 -5.92 4.28 21.91
CA PRO A 111 -5.78 4.06 23.35
C PRO A 111 -5.26 2.65 23.69
N PRO A 112 -4.68 2.43 24.88
CA PRO A 112 -4.39 1.08 25.37
C PRO A 112 -5.66 0.21 25.43
N GLY A 113 -5.57 -1.03 24.94
CA GLY A 113 -6.73 -1.93 24.84
C GLY A 113 -6.74 -2.76 23.57
N ASP A 114 -7.84 -3.47 23.35
CA ASP A 114 -8.09 -4.26 22.14
C ASP A 114 -8.91 -3.45 21.15
N HIS A 115 -8.44 -3.39 19.90
CA HIS A 115 -9.05 -2.64 18.81
C HIS A 115 -9.23 -3.51 17.57
N VAL A 116 -10.24 -3.21 16.77
CA VAL A 116 -10.47 -3.85 15.47
C VAL A 116 -10.37 -2.81 14.37
N VAL A 117 -9.43 -3.01 13.45
CA VAL A 117 -9.34 -2.23 12.21
C VAL A 117 -9.75 -3.13 11.07
N HIS A 118 -10.77 -2.74 10.31
CA HIS A 118 -11.20 -3.45 9.11
C HIS A 118 -11.22 -2.52 7.92
N PHE A 119 -10.71 -2.98 6.79
CA PHE A 119 -10.70 -2.21 5.56
C PHE A 119 -10.78 -3.10 4.33
N GLN A 120 -11.31 -2.51 3.26
CA GLN A 120 -11.41 -3.12 1.96
C GLN A 120 -10.96 -2.13 0.89
N GLY A 121 -10.39 -2.66 -0.17
CA GLY A 121 -10.03 -1.91 -1.36
C GLY A 121 -10.25 -2.78 -2.58
N ALA A 122 -10.91 -2.25 -3.61
CA ALA A 122 -11.12 -2.96 -4.86
C ALA A 122 -10.93 -2.04 -6.05
N GLN A 123 -10.22 -2.54 -7.07
CA GLN A 123 -10.12 -1.92 -8.37
C GLN A 123 -9.90 -2.95 -9.48
N GLY A 124 -10.74 -2.92 -10.51
CA GLY A 124 -10.71 -3.91 -11.58
C GLY A 124 -10.85 -5.33 -11.04
N THR A 125 -9.89 -6.20 -11.37
CA THR A 125 -9.85 -7.59 -10.87
C THR A 125 -9.15 -7.73 -9.52
N PHE A 126 -8.51 -6.68 -9.02
CA PHE A 126 -7.84 -6.68 -7.73
C PHE A 126 -8.81 -6.31 -6.61
N SER A 127 -8.79 -7.05 -5.52
CA SER A 127 -9.49 -6.70 -4.30
C SER A 127 -8.80 -7.23 -3.06
N LEU A 128 -8.96 -6.53 -1.94
CA LEU A 128 -8.53 -6.96 -0.62
C LEU A 128 -9.62 -6.67 0.41
N ASP A 129 -9.64 -7.52 1.44
CA ASP A 129 -10.55 -7.41 2.58
C ASP A 129 -9.78 -7.91 3.81
N VAL A 130 -9.41 -6.99 4.69
CA VAL A 130 -8.46 -7.23 5.77
C VAL A 130 -9.01 -6.76 7.10
N THR A 131 -8.96 -7.65 8.09
CA THR A 131 -9.25 -7.32 9.50
C THR A 131 -8.00 -7.52 10.35
N TYR A 132 -7.61 -6.48 11.08
CA TYR A 132 -6.62 -6.52 12.13
C TYR A 132 -7.27 -6.48 13.51
N GLN A 133 -6.91 -7.45 14.35
CA GLN A 133 -7.11 -7.39 15.80
C GLN A 133 -5.83 -6.85 16.43
N ILE A 134 -5.90 -5.63 16.97
CA ILE A 134 -4.73 -4.91 17.47
C ILE A 134 -4.84 -4.80 18.99
N LYS A 135 -3.86 -5.34 19.69
CA LYS A 135 -3.68 -5.09 21.12
C LYS A 135 -2.68 -3.96 21.34
N VAL A 136 -3.12 -2.87 21.94
CA VAL A 136 -2.27 -1.73 22.30
C VAL A 136 -1.84 -1.89 23.75
N LEU A 137 -0.54 -1.99 23.98
CA LEU A 137 0.02 -2.10 25.32
C LEU A 137 -0.15 -0.80 26.11
N PRO A 138 -0.27 -0.87 27.45
CA PRO A 138 -0.15 0.31 28.31
C PRO A 138 1.21 1.02 28.15
N MET A 139 1.26 2.28 28.60
CA MET A 139 2.53 3.01 28.75
C MET A 139 3.39 2.46 29.88
#